data_AF-A0A4S4KY28-F1
#
_entry.id   AF-A0A4S4KY28-F1
#
_cell.length_a   1.000
_cell.length_b   1.000
_cell.length_c   1.000
_cell.angle_alpha   90.00
_cell.angle_beta   90.00
_cell.angle_gamma   90.00
#
_symmetry.space_group_name_H-M   'P 1'
#
loop_
_entity.id
_entity.type
_entity.pdbx_description
1 polymer ?
#
loop_
_entity_poly.entity_id
_entity_poly.type
_entity_poly.pdbx_seq_one_letter_code
_entity_poly.pdbx_strand_id
1 'polypeptide(L)'
;YKSYLKSVEEFWEGPVLFGKSFRSYCESTKAVPADTDFSPLLATTHAGLPPLCMQVAGMDPLRDEDILYEQALKAAGVKTKLHVYPGVPHAFQWIFPTLSVSKQFEKDFRDGIRWILEMSASSNASSRP
;
A
#
# COMPACT_ATOMS: atom_id res chain seq x y z
N TYR A 1 -3.10 15.70 -6.86
CA TYR A 1 -3.35 14.54 -5.97
C TYR A 1 -4.60 14.70 -5.10
N LYS A 2 -4.89 15.85 -4.47
CA LYS A 2 -6.08 16.01 -3.60
C LYS A 2 -7.43 15.55 -4.20
N SER A 3 -7.67 15.76 -5.49
CA SER A 3 -8.88 15.32 -6.17
C SER A 3 -9.03 13.79 -6.29
N TYR A 4 -7.96 13.04 -6.03
CA TYR A 4 -7.89 11.58 -6.09
C TYR A 4 -7.92 10.92 -4.71
N LEU A 5 -7.76 11.67 -3.62
CA LEU A 5 -7.72 11.15 -2.25
C LEU A 5 -9.10 11.28 -1.60
N LYS A 6 -10.06 10.47 -2.06
CA LYS A 6 -11.45 10.51 -1.60
C LYS A 6 -11.73 9.52 -0.48
N SER A 7 -10.95 8.44 -0.40
CA SER A 7 -11.14 7.34 0.54
C SER A 7 -11.20 7.78 1.99
N VAL A 8 -10.41 8.78 2.40
CA VAL A 8 -10.42 9.33 3.77
C VAL A 8 -11.79 9.90 4.13
N GLU A 9 -12.44 10.59 3.20
CA GLU A 9 -13.79 11.15 3.40
C GLU A 9 -14.85 10.07 3.24
N GLU A 10 -14.70 9.19 2.24
CA GLU A 10 -15.63 8.08 1.94
C GLU A 10 -15.75 7.09 3.12
N PHE A 11 -14.64 6.78 3.79
CA PHE A 11 -14.57 5.85 4.92
C PHE A 11 -14.21 6.54 6.23
N TRP A 12 -14.59 7.81 6.37
CA TRP A 12 -14.36 8.56 7.61
C TRP A 12 -14.96 7.87 8.84
N GLU A 13 -16.13 7.24 8.69
CA GLU A 13 -16.81 6.42 9.72
C GLU A 13 -16.74 4.91 9.40
N GLY A 14 -15.71 4.50 8.66
CA GLY A 14 -15.53 3.11 8.20
C GLY A 14 -15.29 2.11 9.35
N PRO A 15 -15.43 0.79 9.08
CA PRO A 15 -15.15 -0.22 10.08
C PRO A 15 -13.64 -0.31 10.36
N VAL A 16 -13.27 -0.63 11.61
CA VAL A 16 -11.88 -0.88 12.08
C VAL A 16 -11.00 0.37 12.09
N LEU A 17 -10.65 0.90 10.92
CA LEU A 17 -9.86 2.12 10.78
C LEU A 17 -10.78 3.24 10.27
N PHE A 18 -11.08 4.17 11.16
CA PHE A 18 -11.92 5.33 10.90
C PHE A 18 -11.14 6.61 11.14
N GLY A 19 -11.63 7.72 10.59
CA GLY A 19 -10.91 8.99 10.49
C GLY A 19 -10.39 9.55 11.81
N LYS A 20 -11.15 9.37 12.90
CA LYS A 20 -10.70 9.77 14.24
C LYS A 20 -9.47 8.98 14.71
N SER A 21 -9.47 7.66 14.51
CA SER A 21 -8.31 6.81 14.82
C SER A 21 -7.11 7.17 13.94
N PHE A 22 -7.34 7.35 12.63
CA PHE A 22 -6.30 7.79 11.70
C PHE A 22 -5.64 9.11 12.15
N ARG A 23 -6.41 10.15 12.45
CA ARG A 23 -5.87 11.42 12.96
C ARG A 23 -5.13 11.24 14.28
N SER A 24 -5.66 10.45 15.20
CA SER A 24 -5.01 10.17 16.48
C SER A 24 -3.64 9.51 16.28
N TYR A 25 -3.49 8.61 15.30
CA TYR A 25 -2.20 8.02 14.98
C TYR A 25 -1.23 9.07 14.45
N CYS A 26 -1.65 9.89 13.47
CA CYS A 26 -0.81 10.97 12.95
C CYS A 26 -0.35 11.92 14.07
N GLU A 27 -1.26 12.36 14.94
CA GLU A 27 -0.95 13.24 16.07
C GLU A 27 0.02 12.59 17.07
N SER A 28 -0.14 11.30 17.36
CA SER A 28 0.71 10.59 18.31
C SER A 28 2.16 10.44 17.85
N THR A 29 2.40 10.35 16.54
CA THR A 29 3.76 10.21 15.99
C THR A 29 4.59 11.48 16.11
N LYS A 30 3.94 12.65 16.31
CA LYS A 30 4.57 13.98 16.20
C LYS A 30 5.30 14.19 14.87
N ALA A 31 4.99 13.38 13.85
CA ALA A 31 5.63 13.48 12.55
C ALA A 31 5.16 14.75 11.84
N VAL A 32 6.06 15.33 11.03
CA VAL A 32 5.74 16.47 10.18
C VAL A 32 5.10 15.93 8.90
N PRO A 33 3.86 16.32 8.53
CA PRO A 33 3.19 15.75 7.36
C PRO A 33 3.91 15.93 6.02
N ALA A 34 4.79 16.93 5.92
CA ALA A 34 5.60 17.17 4.72
C ALA A 34 6.93 16.41 4.72
N ASP A 35 7.29 15.75 5.82
CA ASP A 35 8.50 14.94 5.92
C ASP A 35 8.35 13.67 5.07
N THR A 36 9.32 13.41 4.21
CA THR A 36 9.31 12.25 3.32
C THR A 36 9.50 10.93 4.07
N ASP A 37 10.07 10.94 5.27
CA ASP A 37 10.16 9.75 6.12
C ASP A 37 8.78 9.36 6.70
N PHE A 38 7.85 10.32 6.76
CA PHE A 38 6.47 10.09 7.19
C PHE A 38 5.50 9.93 6.01
N SER A 39 5.67 10.75 4.98
CA SER A 39 4.83 10.79 3.78
C SER A 39 5.68 10.49 2.55
N PRO A 40 6.03 9.22 2.30
CA PRO A 40 6.98 8.84 1.25
C PRO A 40 6.51 9.23 -0.14
N LEU A 41 5.20 9.37 -0.37
CA LEU A 41 4.63 9.90 -1.61
C LEU A 41 5.15 11.30 -1.99
N LEU A 42 5.65 12.08 -1.01
CA LEU A 42 6.18 13.42 -1.24
C LEU A 42 7.66 13.44 -1.66
N ALA A 43 8.33 12.28 -1.75
CA ALA A 43 9.71 12.23 -2.20
C ALA A 43 9.87 12.83 -3.61
N THR A 44 10.98 13.53 -3.84
CA THR A 44 11.27 14.19 -5.13
C THR A 44 11.47 13.20 -6.28
N THR A 45 11.82 11.96 -5.95
CA THR A 45 11.94 10.85 -6.90
C THR A 45 11.67 9.52 -6.20
N HIS A 46 11.11 8.57 -6.97
CA HIS A 46 10.94 7.18 -6.56
C HIS A 46 11.77 6.21 -7.41
N ALA A 47 12.64 6.73 -8.28
CA ALA A 47 13.45 5.91 -9.17
C ALA A 47 14.47 5.07 -8.38
N GLY A 48 14.76 3.86 -8.85
CA GLY A 48 15.74 2.96 -8.24
C GLY A 48 15.26 2.22 -6.99
N LEU A 49 14.01 2.42 -6.56
CA LEU A 49 13.40 1.62 -5.49
C LEU A 49 13.22 0.16 -5.93
N PRO A 50 13.25 -0.80 -4.98
CA PRO A 50 13.07 -2.21 -5.28
C PRO A 50 11.65 -2.51 -5.81
N PRO A 51 11.44 -3.66 -6.47
CA PRO A 51 10.11 -4.10 -6.85
C PRO A 51 9.14 -4.13 -5.66
N LEU A 52 7.92 -3.65 -5.88
CA LEU A 52 6.89 -3.54 -4.84
C LEU A 52 5.70 -4.46 -5.14
N CYS A 53 5.28 -5.24 -4.14
CA CYS A 53 3.97 -5.90 -4.14
C CYS A 53 3.11 -5.27 -3.04
N MET A 54 1.96 -4.68 -3.40
CA MET A 54 1.10 -3.92 -2.50
C MET A 54 -0.31 -4.54 -2.46
N GLN A 55 -0.89 -4.57 -1.26
CA GLN A 55 -2.21 -5.12 -0.98
C GLN A 55 -3.04 -4.06 -0.25
N VAL A 56 -4.19 -3.69 -0.81
CA VAL A 56 -4.99 -2.55 -0.37
C VAL A 56 -6.43 -2.98 -0.09
N ALA A 57 -6.94 -2.65 1.09
CA ALA A 57 -8.34 -2.86 1.43
C ALA A 57 -9.23 -1.79 0.77
N GLY A 58 -10.38 -2.21 0.24
CA GLY A 58 -11.25 -1.33 -0.56
C GLY A 58 -12.15 -0.39 0.25
N MET A 59 -12.44 -0.74 1.50
CA MET A 59 -13.19 0.10 2.45
C MET A 59 -12.25 0.68 3.51
N ASP A 60 -11.16 1.30 3.05
CA ASP A 60 -10.06 1.77 3.89
C ASP A 60 -9.83 3.27 3.61
N PRO A 61 -9.76 4.14 4.63
CA PRO A 61 -9.40 5.53 4.43
C PRO A 61 -8.06 5.72 3.72
N LEU A 62 -7.12 4.78 3.85
CA LEU A 62 -5.78 4.82 3.23
C LEU A 62 -5.77 4.37 1.76
N ARG A 63 -6.89 3.83 1.25
CA ARG A 63 -6.96 3.18 -0.06
C ARG A 63 -6.38 4.03 -1.19
N ASP A 64 -6.80 5.29 -1.28
CA ASP A 64 -6.47 6.11 -2.44
C ASP A 64 -5.01 6.60 -2.41
N GLU A 65 -4.42 6.80 -1.23
CA GLU A 65 -3.00 7.16 -1.12
C GLU A 65 -2.08 5.99 -1.44
N ASP A 66 -2.44 4.76 -1.06
CA ASP A 66 -1.72 3.55 -1.47
C ASP A 66 -1.70 3.39 -2.99
N ILE A 67 -2.87 3.51 -3.63
CA ILE A 67 -3.01 3.43 -5.09
C ILE A 67 -2.20 4.54 -5.78
N LEU A 68 -2.23 5.76 -5.24
CA LEU A 68 -1.48 6.87 -5.80
C LEU A 68 0.04 6.67 -5.65
N TYR A 69 0.50 6.08 -4.54
CA TYR A 69 1.90 5.75 -4.32
C TYR A 69 2.38 4.66 -5.29
N GLU A 70 1.58 3.63 -5.54
CA GLU A 70 1.89 2.64 -6.58
C GLU A 70 2.01 3.28 -7.97
N GLN A 71 1.11 4.20 -8.32
CA GLN A 71 1.16 4.91 -9.59
C GLN A 71 2.43 5.76 -9.71
N ALA A 72 2.84 6.43 -8.63
CA ALA A 72 4.06 7.23 -8.58
C ALA A 72 5.31 6.35 -8.76
N LEU A 73 5.37 5.19 -8.11
CA LEU A 73 6.43 4.20 -8.27
C LEU A 73 6.51 3.67 -9.70
N LYS A 74 5.37 3.30 -10.26
CA LYS A 74 5.27 2.80 -11.64
C LYS A 74 5.71 3.84 -12.67
N ALA A 75 5.33 5.10 -12.47
CA ALA A 75 5.78 6.22 -13.30
C ALA A 75 7.30 6.45 -13.19
N ALA A 76 7.92 6.15 -12.04
CA ALA A 76 9.36 6.19 -11.84
C ALA A 76 10.11 4.95 -12.34
N GLY A 77 9.43 4.01 -13.03
CA GLY A 77 10.03 2.81 -13.60
C GLY A 77 10.19 1.64 -12.63
N VAL A 78 9.64 1.74 -11.41
CA VAL A 78 9.63 0.64 -10.44
C VAL A 78 8.64 -0.43 -10.89
N LYS A 79 9.05 -1.70 -10.82
CA LYS A 79 8.13 -2.82 -11.07
C LYS A 79 7.18 -2.95 -9.89
N THR A 80 5.88 -2.86 -10.16
CA THR A 80 4.84 -2.93 -9.14
C THR A 80 3.84 -4.05 -9.44
N LYS A 81 3.28 -4.64 -8.37
CA LYS A 81 2.09 -5.50 -8.39
C LYS A 81 1.12 -4.99 -7.33
N LEU A 82 -0.10 -4.65 -7.74
CA LEU A 82 -1.13 -4.10 -6.86
C LEU A 82 -2.32 -5.07 -6.78
N HIS A 83 -2.74 -5.37 -5.56
CA HIS A 83 -3.98 -6.09 -5.28
C HIS A 83 -4.91 -5.19 -4.47
N VAL A 84 -6.11 -4.90 -4.99
CA VAL A 84 -7.15 -4.18 -4.26
C VAL A 84 -8.26 -5.16 -3.94
N TYR A 85 -8.70 -5.20 -2.67
CA TYR A 85 -9.74 -6.10 -2.18
C TYR A 85 -11.01 -5.29 -1.87
N PRO A 86 -12.00 -5.24 -2.78
CA PRO A 86 -13.21 -4.44 -2.56
C PRO A 86 -14.04 -4.96 -1.39
N GLY A 87 -14.76 -4.06 -0.71
CA GLY A 87 -15.77 -4.43 0.28
C GLY A 87 -15.24 -4.92 1.63
N VAL A 88 -13.94 -4.78 1.89
CA VAL A 88 -13.33 -5.16 3.18
C VAL A 88 -12.58 -3.98 3.82
N PRO A 89 -12.62 -3.87 5.16
CA PRO A 89 -11.96 -2.78 5.88
C PRO A 89 -10.45 -3.00 6.02
N HIS A 90 -9.77 -1.98 6.55
CA HIS A 90 -8.39 -2.10 7.01
C HIS A 90 -8.20 -3.35 7.91
N ALA A 91 -7.10 -4.07 7.71
CA ALA A 91 -6.73 -5.27 8.47
C ALA A 91 -7.77 -6.43 8.47
N PHE A 92 -8.69 -6.49 7.50
CA PHE A 92 -9.73 -7.52 7.40
C PHE A 92 -9.20 -8.97 7.49
N GLN A 93 -8.02 -9.23 6.95
CA GLN A 93 -7.36 -10.53 6.95
C GLN A 93 -7.04 -11.04 8.35
N TRP A 94 -6.78 -10.13 9.29
CA TRP A 94 -6.49 -10.47 10.69
C TRP A 94 -7.76 -10.57 11.52
N ILE A 95 -8.74 -9.70 11.24
CA ILE A 95 -9.99 -9.59 12.01
C ILE A 95 -11.01 -10.65 11.57
N PHE A 96 -11.04 -10.96 10.28
CA PHE A 96 -11.96 -11.91 9.66
C PHE A 96 -11.20 -12.98 8.85
N PRO A 97 -10.33 -13.79 9.49
CA PRO A 97 -9.43 -14.71 8.79
C PRO A 97 -10.16 -15.83 8.03
N THR A 98 -11.43 -16.09 8.35
CA THR A 98 -12.21 -17.17 7.74
C THR A 98 -12.86 -16.78 6.41
N LEU A 99 -12.92 -15.49 6.07
CA LEU A 99 -13.49 -15.03 4.80
C LEU A 99 -12.68 -15.56 3.61
N SER A 100 -13.36 -15.81 2.50
CA SER A 100 -12.72 -16.22 1.24
C SER A 100 -11.70 -15.19 0.77
N VAL A 101 -12.04 -13.90 0.88
CA VAL A 101 -11.14 -12.78 0.53
C VAL A 101 -9.90 -12.72 1.42
N SER A 102 -9.98 -13.12 2.70
CA SER A 102 -8.82 -13.20 3.60
C SER A 102 -7.86 -14.32 3.20
N LYS A 103 -8.40 -15.47 2.79
CA LYS A 103 -7.60 -16.57 2.22
C LYS A 103 -6.96 -16.18 0.89
N GLN A 104 -7.68 -15.42 0.06
CA GLN A 104 -7.14 -14.87 -1.19
C GLN A 104 -6.00 -13.89 -0.91
N PHE A 105 -6.17 -12.99 0.06
CA PHE A 105 -5.11 -12.07 0.51
C PHE A 105 -3.85 -12.83 0.94
N GLU A 106 -3.98 -13.91 1.73
CA GLU A 106 -2.83 -14.70 2.15
C GLU A 106 -2.12 -15.37 0.96
N LYS A 107 -2.89 -15.91 0.02
CA LYS A 107 -2.34 -16.49 -1.21
C LYS A 107 -1.57 -15.45 -2.02
N ASP A 108 -2.18 -14.29 -2.25
CA ASP A 108 -1.58 -13.19 -3.02
C ASP A 108 -0.32 -12.64 -2.33
N PHE A 109 -0.30 -12.61 -1.00
CA PHE A 109 0.89 -12.26 -0.22
C PHE A 109 2.05 -13.24 -0.48
N ARG A 110 1.79 -14.55 -0.41
CA ARG A 110 2.79 -15.59 -0.67
C ARG A 110 3.31 -15.54 -2.11
N ASP A 111 2.42 -15.35 -3.08
CA ASP A 111 2.79 -15.20 -4.49
C ASP A 111 3.54 -13.89 -4.75
N GLY A 112 3.22 -12.83 -4.03
CA GLY A 112 3.92 -11.54 -4.03
C GLY A 112 5.37 -11.67 -3.55
N ILE A 113 5.59 -12.38 -2.43
CA ILE A 113 6.94 -12.66 -1.93
C ILE A 113 7.75 -13.44 -2.97
N ARG A 114 7.18 -14.52 -3.53
CA ARG A 114 7.84 -15.31 -4.58
C ARG A 114 8.26 -14.43 -5.75
N TRP A 115 7.34 -13.59 -6.23
CA TRP A 115 7.58 -12.66 -7.32
C TRP A 115 8.72 -11.66 -7.02
N ILE A 116 8.77 -11.09 -5.80
CA ILE A 116 9.86 -10.17 -5.40
C ILE A 116 11.23 -10.90 -5.41
N LEU A 117 11.28 -12.13 -4.92
CA LEU A 117 12.50 -12.94 -4.89
C LEU A 117 13.00 -13.28 -6.31
N GLU A 118 12.09 -13.62 -7.22
CA GLU A 118 12.40 -13.87 -8.63
C GLU A 118 12.94 -12.63 -9.35
N MET A 119 12.37 -11.44 -9.05
CA MET A 119 12.87 -10.18 -9.60
C MET A 119 14.26 -9.82 -9.08
N SER A 120 14.53 -10.10 -7.80
CA SER A 120 15.84 -9.88 -7.19
C SER A 120 16.91 -10.82 -7.78
N ALA A 121 16.57 -12.09 -7.99
CA ALA A 121 17.46 -13.07 -8.61
C ALA A 121 17.79 -12.71 -10.08
N SER A 122 16.79 -12.24 -10.84
CA SER A 122 16.97 -11.83 -12.23
C SER A 122 17.88 -10.61 -12.37
N SER A 123 17.79 -9.66 -11.43
CA SER A 123 18.62 -8.45 -11.41
C SER A 123 20.10 -8.76 -11.11
N ASN A 124 20.35 -9.77 -10.27
CA ASN A 124 21.70 -10.25 -9.95
C ASN A 124 22.33 -11.12 -11.07
N ALA A 125 21.52 -11.71 -11.95
CA ALA A 125 22.01 -12.47 -13.10
C ALA A 125 22.49 -11.55 -14.24
N SER A 126 21.85 -10.38 -14.42
CA SER A 126 22.24 -9.38 -15.44
C SER A 126 23.47 -8.53 -15.07
N SER A 127 23.98 -8.62 -13.84
CA SER A 127 25.12 -7.85 -13.35
C SER A 127 26.40 -8.68 -13.17
N ARG A 128 26.40 -9.97 -13.55
CA ARG A 128 27.61 -10.78 -13.62
C ARG A 128 28.27 -10.62 -15.01
N PRO A 129 29.56 -10.26 -15.07
CA PRO A 129 30.31 -10.17 -16.34
C PRO A 129 30.49 -11.54 -17.00
#